data_AF-A0A7S4RV73-F1
#
_entry.id   AF-A0A7S4RV73-F1
#
_cell.length_a   1.000
_cell.length_b   1.000
_cell.length_c   1.000
_cell.angle_alpha   90.00
_cell.angle_beta   90.00
_cell.angle_gamma   90.00
#
_symmetry.space_group_name_H-M   'P 1'
#
loop_
_entity.id
_entity.type
_entity.pdbx_description
1 polymer ?
#
loop_
_entity_poly.entity_id
_entity_poly.type
_entity_poly.pdbx_seq_one_letter_code
_entity_poly.pdbx_strand_id
1 'polypeptide(L)'
;MAAQSFLVDFCDRWFDTDFALRPSSDYQCPINVFDEWLQQQSQSDLPDEGYTQHCGAATSVPVAEGNFDACIIAWSQSIGERSILQENGVVRIIVTSTNFAAPWFSSMEVLGKEWRDSEKWLETDRLHAPEGVNRMYHTSSNFWRYDTNERLLQTAYGAGAIALSFAAVILLVSSRSFTLTLFSVLSIGYVLIATIACLVGLGWSLGL
;
A
#
# COMPACT_ATOMS: atom_id res chain seq x y z
N MET A 1 12.53 19.33 -11.52
CA MET A 1 11.97 19.00 -12.86
C MET A 1 11.83 17.50 -13.11
N ALA A 2 12.87 16.66 -12.95
CA ALA A 2 12.81 15.21 -13.22
C ALA A 2 11.69 14.46 -12.47
N ALA A 3 11.41 14.81 -11.22
CA ALA A 3 10.35 14.20 -10.43
C ALA A 3 8.96 14.40 -11.05
N GLN A 4 8.68 15.60 -11.59
CA GLN A 4 7.38 15.88 -12.19
C GLN A 4 7.18 15.07 -13.48
N SER A 5 8.20 15.01 -14.35
CA SER A 5 8.16 14.16 -15.55
C SER A 5 7.99 12.68 -15.21
N PHE A 6 8.67 12.20 -14.16
CA PHE A 6 8.52 10.83 -13.70
C PHE A 6 7.09 10.49 -13.26
N LEU A 7 6.42 11.44 -12.60
CA LEU A 7 5.05 11.29 -12.13
C LEU A 7 4.04 11.28 -13.28
N VAL A 8 4.24 12.08 -14.33
CA VAL A 8 3.35 12.10 -15.52
C VAL A 8 3.22 10.70 -16.13
N ASP A 9 4.35 9.99 -16.24
CA ASP A 9 4.39 8.65 -16.83
C ASP A 9 4.04 7.53 -15.83
N PHE A 10 3.93 7.84 -14.52
CA PHE A 10 3.75 6.83 -13.47
C PHE A 10 2.50 6.00 -13.68
N CYS A 11 1.40 6.67 -14.04
CA CYS A 11 0.11 5.99 -14.16
C CYS A 11 0.00 5.08 -15.37
N ASP A 12 0.63 5.45 -16.48
CA ASP A 12 0.71 4.56 -17.63
C ASP A 12 1.50 3.30 -17.29
N ARG A 13 2.63 3.44 -16.59
CA ARG A 13 3.40 2.27 -16.13
C ARG A 13 2.66 1.42 -15.10
N TRP A 14 1.93 2.06 -14.17
CA TRP A 14 1.18 1.35 -13.13
C TRP A 14 0.02 0.55 -13.74
N PHE A 15 -0.78 1.16 -14.61
CA PHE A 15 -1.95 0.52 -15.23
C PHE A 15 -1.61 -0.43 -16.38
N ASP A 16 -0.34 -0.51 -16.80
CA ASP A 16 0.16 -1.56 -17.70
C ASP A 16 0.39 -2.90 -16.97
N THR A 17 0.27 -2.93 -15.64
CA THR A 17 0.41 -4.16 -14.84
C THR A 17 -0.90 -4.93 -14.69
N ASP A 18 -0.80 -6.26 -14.58
CA ASP A 18 -1.97 -7.14 -14.47
C ASP A 18 -2.76 -6.98 -13.15
N PHE A 19 -2.13 -6.43 -12.10
CA PHE A 19 -2.76 -6.27 -10.78
C PHE A 19 -3.46 -4.92 -10.61
N ALA A 20 -3.17 -3.93 -11.46
CA ALA A 20 -3.67 -2.58 -11.33
C ALA A 20 -4.77 -2.29 -12.35
N LEU A 21 -5.92 -1.87 -11.84
CA LEU A 21 -7.08 -1.50 -12.64
C LEU A 21 -7.40 -0.01 -12.42
N ARG A 22 -7.84 0.65 -13.50
CA ARG A 22 -8.36 2.01 -13.42
C ARG A 22 -9.67 2.02 -12.62
N PRO A 23 -9.86 2.98 -11.69
CA PRO A 23 -11.12 3.14 -10.94
C PRO A 23 -12.35 3.33 -11.83
N SER A 24 -12.20 4.05 -12.93
CA SER A 24 -13.20 4.27 -13.97
C SER A 24 -12.54 4.35 -15.35
N SER A 25 -13.32 4.24 -16.42
CA SER A 25 -12.79 4.28 -17.79
C SER A 25 -12.16 5.62 -18.17
N ASP A 26 -12.64 6.70 -17.56
CA ASP A 26 -12.21 8.08 -17.71
C ASP A 26 -11.21 8.52 -16.63
N TYR A 27 -10.80 7.60 -15.72
CA TYR A 27 -9.87 7.95 -14.66
C TYR A 27 -8.51 8.36 -15.25
N GLN A 28 -8.07 9.54 -14.81
CA GLN A 28 -6.74 10.06 -15.01
C GLN A 28 -6.09 10.36 -13.67
N CYS A 29 -4.76 10.28 -13.62
CA CYS A 29 -4.06 10.61 -12.41
C CYS A 29 -3.96 12.13 -12.19
N PRO A 30 -3.89 12.58 -10.93
CA PRO A 30 -3.94 14.01 -10.62
C PRO A 30 -2.90 14.85 -11.37
N ILE A 31 -1.70 14.31 -11.56
CA ILE A 31 -0.62 15.02 -12.28
C ILE A 31 -0.93 15.16 -13.78
N ASN A 32 -1.62 14.21 -14.40
CA ASN A 32 -2.03 14.29 -15.80
C ASN A 32 -3.18 15.27 -15.97
N VAL A 33 -4.17 15.25 -15.06
CA VAL A 33 -5.27 16.24 -15.08
C VAL A 33 -4.73 17.65 -14.86
N PHE A 34 -3.74 17.81 -13.99
CA PHE A 34 -3.04 19.08 -13.80
C PHE A 34 -2.31 19.53 -15.08
N ASP A 35 -1.63 18.62 -15.77
CA ASP A 35 -0.98 18.90 -17.05
C ASP A 35 -1.99 19.35 -18.13
N GLU A 36 -3.11 18.64 -18.25
CA GLU A 36 -4.19 19.02 -19.17
C GLU A 36 -4.76 20.40 -18.83
N TRP A 37 -4.93 20.72 -17.53
CA TRP A 37 -5.37 22.04 -17.10
C TRP A 37 -4.35 23.13 -17.47
N LEU A 38 -3.04 22.89 -17.28
CA LEU A 38 -2.01 23.86 -17.72
C LEU A 38 -2.10 24.14 -19.22
N GLN A 39 -2.26 23.09 -20.02
CA GLN A 39 -2.39 23.22 -21.47
C GLN A 39 -3.62 24.07 -21.84
N GLN A 40 -4.76 23.83 -21.19
CA GLN A 40 -5.99 24.61 -21.40
C GLN A 40 -5.83 26.08 -20.99
N GLN A 41 -5.25 26.34 -19.81
CA GLN A 41 -5.05 27.69 -19.29
C GLN A 41 -4.07 28.50 -20.12
N SER A 42 -3.02 27.86 -20.65
CA SER A 42 -2.04 28.52 -21.50
C SER A 42 -2.59 29.01 -22.83
N GLN A 43 -3.70 28.43 -23.29
CA GLN A 43 -4.37 28.77 -24.55
C GLN A 43 -5.64 29.60 -24.33
N SER A 44 -6.06 29.80 -23.08
CA SER A 44 -7.27 30.55 -22.75
C SER A 44 -7.05 32.04 -22.91
N ASP A 45 -8.02 32.74 -23.51
CA ASP A 45 -8.05 34.21 -23.55
C ASP A 45 -8.31 34.82 -22.15
N LEU A 46 -8.90 34.04 -21.25
CA LEU A 46 -9.20 34.42 -19.86
C LEU A 46 -8.74 33.30 -18.92
N PRO A 47 -7.44 33.21 -18.61
CA PRO A 47 -6.93 32.18 -17.72
C PRO A 47 -7.38 32.40 -16.27
N ASP A 48 -7.43 31.30 -15.52
CA ASP A 48 -7.73 31.29 -14.10
C ASP A 48 -6.74 32.17 -13.31
N GLU A 49 -7.24 32.87 -12.28
CA GLU A 49 -6.41 33.73 -11.44
C GLU A 49 -5.22 32.96 -10.83
N GLY A 50 -5.48 31.75 -10.33
CA GLY A 50 -4.44 30.87 -9.79
C GLY A 50 -3.35 30.50 -10.80
N TYR A 51 -3.71 30.33 -12.08
CA TYR A 51 -2.74 30.10 -13.15
C TYR A 51 -1.84 31.32 -13.37
N THR A 52 -2.45 32.50 -13.54
CA THR A 52 -1.72 33.74 -13.83
C THR A 52 -0.79 34.16 -12.70
N GLN A 53 -1.18 33.91 -11.43
CA GLN A 53 -0.41 34.31 -10.27
C GLN A 53 0.70 33.32 -9.91
N HIS A 54 0.50 32.03 -10.12
CA HIS A 54 1.37 31.00 -9.54
C HIS A 54 2.09 30.12 -10.55
N CYS A 55 1.58 29.96 -11.78
CA CYS A 55 2.10 28.96 -12.72
C CYS A 55 3.19 29.47 -13.66
N GLY A 56 3.47 30.78 -13.68
CA GLY A 56 4.56 31.37 -14.47
C GLY A 56 4.45 31.09 -15.98
N ALA A 57 3.23 31.08 -16.51
CA ALA A 57 2.93 30.78 -17.91
C ALA A 57 3.38 29.38 -18.39
N ALA A 58 3.47 28.40 -17.47
CA ALA A 58 3.77 27.02 -17.83
C ALA A 58 2.66 26.42 -18.71
N THR A 59 3.04 25.87 -19.87
CA THR A 59 2.10 25.24 -20.80
C THR A 59 1.86 23.76 -20.49
N SER A 60 2.81 23.12 -19.81
CA SER A 60 2.78 21.71 -19.44
C SER A 60 3.74 21.46 -18.28
N VAL A 61 3.61 20.30 -17.66
CA VAL A 61 4.58 19.71 -16.76
C VAL A 61 5.85 19.35 -17.57
N PRO A 62 7.06 19.65 -17.09
CA PRO A 62 7.38 20.22 -15.77
C PRO A 62 7.19 21.74 -15.68
N VAL A 63 6.53 22.17 -14.61
CA VAL A 63 6.49 23.57 -14.18
C VAL A 63 7.83 23.93 -13.51
N ALA A 64 8.26 25.18 -13.66
CA ALA A 64 9.46 25.70 -13.00
C ALA A 64 9.41 25.45 -11.48
N GLU A 65 10.53 25.04 -10.90
CA GLU A 65 10.58 24.52 -9.51
C GLU A 65 10.06 25.53 -8.47
N GLY A 66 10.38 26.82 -8.62
CA GLY A 66 9.89 27.86 -7.72
C GLY A 66 8.38 28.15 -7.81
N ASN A 67 7.71 27.63 -8.84
CA ASN A 67 6.30 27.88 -9.13
C ASN A 67 5.44 26.64 -8.94
N PHE A 68 6.02 25.43 -8.97
CA PHE A 68 5.28 24.17 -9.00
C PHE A 68 4.32 24.02 -7.83
N ASP A 69 4.80 24.16 -6.59
CA ASP A 69 3.98 23.96 -5.39
C ASP A 69 2.79 24.92 -5.36
N ALA A 70 3.03 26.22 -5.53
CA ALA A 70 1.98 27.23 -5.53
C ALA A 70 0.97 27.01 -6.67
N CYS A 71 1.45 26.62 -7.85
CA CYS A 71 0.62 26.39 -9.03
C CYS A 71 -0.31 25.17 -8.87
N ILE A 72 0.22 24.01 -8.48
CA ILE A 72 -0.58 22.79 -8.33
C ILE A 72 -1.53 22.88 -7.13
N ILE A 73 -1.16 23.60 -6.07
CA ILE A 73 -2.06 23.89 -4.94
C ILE A 73 -3.21 24.81 -5.37
N ALA A 74 -2.92 25.86 -6.15
CA ALA A 74 -3.95 26.76 -6.65
C ALA A 74 -4.94 26.04 -7.56
N TRP A 75 -4.43 25.19 -8.46
CA TRP A 75 -5.26 24.29 -9.27
C TRP A 75 -6.10 23.35 -8.40
N SER A 76 -5.50 22.67 -7.43
CA SER A 76 -6.23 21.68 -6.65
C SER A 76 -7.36 22.33 -5.83
N GLN A 77 -7.15 23.55 -5.35
CA GLN A 77 -8.17 24.33 -4.64
C GLN A 77 -9.29 24.84 -5.56
N SER A 78 -8.98 25.23 -6.80
CA SER A 78 -9.99 25.78 -7.72
C SER A 78 -11.03 24.74 -8.14
N ILE A 79 -10.62 23.49 -8.35
CA ILE A 79 -11.50 22.39 -8.74
C ILE A 79 -11.94 21.50 -7.57
N GLY A 80 -11.45 21.77 -6.36
CA GLY A 80 -11.74 20.96 -5.18
C GLY A 80 -11.10 19.57 -5.19
N GLU A 81 -9.96 19.41 -5.87
CA GLU A 81 -9.17 18.18 -5.91
C GLU A 81 -8.56 17.89 -4.53
N ARG A 82 -8.71 16.64 -4.09
CA ARG A 82 -8.33 16.20 -2.74
C ARG A 82 -7.10 15.31 -2.71
N SER A 83 -6.62 14.88 -3.87
CA SER A 83 -5.41 14.06 -4.00
C SER A 83 -4.12 14.82 -3.73
N ILE A 84 -4.14 16.16 -3.80
CA ILE A 84 -2.98 17.01 -3.52
C ILE A 84 -3.03 17.46 -2.06
N LEU A 85 -2.12 16.93 -1.23
CA LEU A 85 -1.99 17.32 0.17
C LEU A 85 -0.77 18.21 0.34
N GLN A 86 -1.00 19.37 0.94
CA GLN A 86 0.02 20.38 1.18
C GLN A 86 0.19 20.70 2.66
N GLU A 87 1.39 21.13 3.01
CA GLU A 87 1.73 21.63 4.33
C GLU A 87 2.57 22.89 4.16
N ASN A 88 2.13 24.00 4.77
CA ASN A 88 2.82 25.29 4.73
C ASN A 88 3.14 25.80 3.30
N GLY A 89 2.23 25.56 2.35
CA GLY A 89 2.39 25.99 0.96
C GLY A 89 3.30 25.11 0.11
N VAL A 90 3.68 23.94 0.62
CA VAL A 90 4.53 22.95 -0.07
C VAL A 90 3.75 21.66 -0.25
N VAL A 91 3.79 21.07 -1.45
CA VAL A 91 3.15 19.77 -1.70
C VAL A 91 3.92 18.67 -0.98
N ARG A 92 3.21 17.86 -0.20
CA ARG A 92 3.77 16.74 0.56
C ARG A 92 3.38 15.38 0.01
N ILE A 93 2.13 15.24 -0.43
CA ILE A 93 1.59 13.96 -0.88
C ILE A 93 0.72 14.21 -2.11
N ILE A 94 0.90 13.36 -3.12
CA ILE A 94 0.02 13.25 -4.27
C ILE A 94 -0.57 11.84 -4.23
N VAL A 95 -1.89 11.74 -4.18
CA VAL A 95 -2.62 10.48 -4.03
C VAL A 95 -3.18 10.03 -5.38
N THR A 96 -2.73 8.87 -5.85
CA THR A 96 -3.32 8.22 -7.02
C THR A 96 -4.27 7.10 -6.58
N SER A 97 -5.45 7.06 -7.19
CA SER A 97 -6.47 6.05 -6.95
C SER A 97 -6.32 4.90 -7.94
N THR A 98 -6.45 3.67 -7.45
CA THR A 98 -6.38 2.45 -8.25
C THR A 98 -7.29 1.40 -7.64
N ASN A 99 -7.86 0.55 -8.48
CA ASN A 99 -8.47 -0.70 -8.06
C ASN A 99 -7.45 -1.82 -8.23
N PHE A 100 -7.47 -2.79 -7.33
CA PHE A 100 -6.71 -4.02 -7.50
C PHE A 100 -7.56 -5.09 -8.21
N ALA A 101 -6.91 -5.97 -8.97
CA ALA A 101 -7.59 -7.01 -9.74
C ALA A 101 -8.28 -8.04 -8.84
N ALA A 102 -7.69 -8.37 -7.68
CA ALA A 102 -8.28 -9.30 -6.74
C ALA A 102 -9.46 -8.64 -5.97
N PRO A 103 -10.67 -9.23 -6.04
CA PRO A 103 -11.79 -8.75 -5.24
C PRO A 103 -11.56 -8.92 -3.74
N TRP A 104 -12.29 -8.13 -2.93
CA TRP A 104 -12.23 -8.21 -1.47
C TRP A 104 -12.38 -9.62 -0.90
N PHE A 105 -13.25 -10.45 -1.47
CA PHE A 105 -13.55 -11.82 -1.01
C PHE A 105 -12.59 -12.89 -1.51
N SER A 106 -11.49 -12.51 -2.15
CA SER A 106 -10.46 -13.44 -2.63
C SER A 106 -9.84 -14.24 -1.49
N SER A 107 -9.26 -15.40 -1.82
CA SER A 107 -8.51 -16.18 -0.84
C SER A 107 -7.25 -15.42 -0.38
N MET A 108 -6.74 -15.77 0.81
CA MET A 108 -5.49 -15.18 1.33
C MET A 108 -4.29 -15.43 0.42
N GLU A 109 -4.27 -16.57 -0.29
CA GLU A 109 -3.23 -16.88 -1.25
C GLU A 109 -3.23 -15.92 -2.44
N VAL A 110 -4.41 -15.63 -3.00
CA VAL A 110 -4.58 -14.70 -4.13
C VAL A 110 -4.20 -13.29 -3.69
N LEU A 111 -4.72 -12.82 -2.54
CA LEU A 111 -4.38 -11.49 -2.01
C LEU A 111 -2.89 -11.36 -1.69
N GLY A 112 -2.29 -12.39 -1.11
CA GLY A 112 -0.86 -12.38 -0.79
C GLY A 112 0.02 -12.40 -2.03
N LYS A 113 -0.39 -13.08 -3.11
CA LYS A 113 0.31 -13.02 -4.39
C LYS A 113 0.24 -11.61 -4.97
N GLU A 114 -0.95 -11.03 -5.03
CA GLU A 114 -1.15 -9.69 -5.59
C GLU A 114 -0.37 -8.63 -4.80
N TRP A 115 -0.40 -8.66 -3.46
CA TRP A 115 0.39 -7.79 -2.59
C TRP A 115 1.90 -7.88 -2.88
N ARG A 116 2.43 -9.10 -3.05
CA ARG A 116 3.86 -9.28 -3.36
C ARG A 116 4.22 -8.77 -4.74
N ASP A 117 3.36 -8.99 -5.73
CA ASP A 117 3.59 -8.53 -7.09
C ASP A 117 3.57 -6.99 -7.15
N SER A 118 2.61 -6.34 -6.46
CA SER A 118 2.52 -4.89 -6.38
C SER A 118 3.69 -4.25 -5.61
N GLU A 119 4.07 -4.79 -4.44
CA GLU A 119 5.21 -4.28 -3.68
C GLU A 119 6.53 -4.47 -4.44
N LYS A 120 6.72 -5.60 -5.13
CA LYS A 120 7.93 -5.83 -5.93
C LYS A 120 8.02 -4.86 -7.10
N TRP A 121 6.89 -4.57 -7.75
CA TRP A 121 6.85 -3.55 -8.80
C TRP A 121 7.21 -2.18 -8.25
N LEU A 122 6.61 -1.77 -7.11
CA LEU A 122 6.90 -0.48 -6.48
C LEU A 122 8.35 -0.38 -6.03
N GLU A 123 8.92 -1.44 -5.46
CA GLU A 123 10.34 -1.48 -5.11
C GLU A 123 11.22 -1.21 -6.33
N THR A 124 10.86 -1.81 -7.48
CA THR A 124 11.59 -1.60 -8.74
C THR A 124 11.42 -0.17 -9.28
N ASP A 125 10.21 0.38 -9.25
CA ASP A 125 9.93 1.74 -9.72
C ASP A 125 10.59 2.80 -8.81
N ARG A 126 10.61 2.59 -7.48
CA ARG A 126 11.31 3.44 -6.49
C ARG A 126 12.82 3.54 -6.76
N LEU A 127 13.46 2.50 -7.27
CA LEU A 127 14.89 2.51 -7.59
C LEU A 127 15.24 3.46 -8.75
N HIS A 128 14.29 3.67 -9.67
CA HIS A 128 14.45 4.55 -10.82
C HIS A 128 13.84 5.94 -10.60
N ALA A 129 13.07 6.11 -9.52
CA ALA A 129 12.41 7.35 -9.17
C ALA A 129 13.44 8.42 -8.71
N PRO A 130 13.32 9.67 -9.22
CA PRO A 130 14.12 10.79 -8.75
C PRO A 130 13.93 11.09 -7.26
N GLU A 131 14.88 11.82 -6.68
CA GLU A 131 14.74 12.32 -5.31
C GLU A 131 13.45 13.14 -5.15
N GLY A 132 12.75 12.93 -4.04
CA GLY A 132 11.46 13.55 -3.74
C GLY A 132 10.25 12.67 -4.04
N VAL A 133 10.34 11.75 -5.00
CA VAL A 133 9.23 10.83 -5.37
C VAL A 133 9.57 9.35 -5.22
N ASN A 134 10.79 9.03 -4.75
CA ASN A 134 11.28 7.67 -4.54
C ASN A 134 10.78 6.96 -3.27
N ARG A 135 9.83 7.54 -2.55
CA ARG A 135 9.26 6.99 -1.29
C ARG A 135 7.76 6.70 -1.38
N MET A 136 7.27 6.43 -2.59
CA MET A 136 5.88 6.06 -2.84
C MET A 136 5.49 4.78 -2.07
N TYR A 137 4.24 4.65 -1.67
CA TYR A 137 3.69 3.43 -1.06
C TYR A 137 2.22 3.29 -1.48
N HIS A 138 1.68 2.09 -1.36
CA HIS A 138 0.27 1.85 -1.62
C HIS A 138 -0.45 1.36 -0.37
N THR A 139 -1.76 1.56 -0.34
CA THR A 139 -2.62 1.06 0.72
C THR A 139 -3.94 0.61 0.11
N SER A 140 -4.50 -0.47 0.65
CA SER A 140 -5.78 -1.01 0.22
C SER A 140 -6.44 -1.69 1.39
N SER A 141 -7.76 -1.62 1.44
CA SER A 141 -8.54 -2.34 2.42
C SER A 141 -8.34 -3.87 2.26
N ASN A 142 -8.25 -4.37 1.02
CA ASN A 142 -7.99 -5.79 0.74
C ASN A 142 -6.69 -6.26 1.43
N PHE A 143 -5.65 -5.43 1.33
CA PHE A 143 -4.34 -5.74 1.90
C PHE A 143 -4.30 -5.56 3.41
N TRP A 144 -5.09 -4.65 3.97
CA TRP A 144 -5.30 -4.60 5.42
C TRP A 144 -5.88 -5.91 5.96
N ARG A 145 -6.88 -6.49 5.27
CA ARG A 145 -7.44 -7.80 5.65
C ARG A 145 -6.39 -8.91 5.54
N TYR A 146 -5.64 -8.91 4.44
CA TYR A 146 -4.57 -9.88 4.21
C TYR A 146 -3.49 -9.83 5.31
N ASP A 147 -2.92 -8.64 5.58
CA ASP A 147 -1.90 -8.47 6.61
C ASP A 147 -2.45 -8.88 7.99
N THR A 148 -3.67 -8.47 8.33
CA THR A 148 -4.29 -8.87 9.62
C THR A 148 -4.35 -10.40 9.78
N ASN A 149 -4.77 -11.12 8.74
CA ASN A 149 -4.86 -12.59 8.79
C ASN A 149 -3.48 -13.26 8.83
N GLU A 150 -2.52 -12.76 8.04
CA GLU A 150 -1.15 -13.24 8.05
C GLU A 150 -0.48 -13.05 9.42
N ARG A 151 -0.65 -11.87 10.03
CA ARG A 151 -0.12 -11.55 11.36
C ARG A 151 -0.76 -12.40 12.45
N LEU A 152 -2.06 -12.68 12.35
CA LEU A 152 -2.76 -13.54 13.30
C LEU A 152 -2.20 -14.98 13.26
N LEU A 153 -1.99 -15.53 12.06
CA LEU A 153 -1.35 -16.84 11.87
C LEU A 153 0.07 -16.87 12.45
N GLN A 154 0.91 -15.89 12.07
CA GLN A 154 2.31 -15.81 12.55
C GLN A 154 2.36 -15.70 14.07
N THR A 155 1.49 -14.89 14.67
CA THR A 155 1.42 -14.70 16.12
C THR A 155 0.94 -15.97 16.82
N ALA A 156 -0.05 -16.69 16.26
CA ALA A 156 -0.53 -17.94 16.83
C ALA A 156 0.57 -19.01 16.89
N TYR A 157 1.31 -19.20 15.79
CA TYR A 157 2.45 -20.12 15.76
C TYR A 157 3.57 -19.68 16.72
N GLY A 158 3.91 -18.38 16.72
CA GLY A 158 4.92 -17.83 17.63
C GLY A 158 4.56 -18.02 19.09
N ALA A 159 3.33 -17.68 19.48
CA ALA A 159 2.84 -17.85 20.84
C ALA A 159 2.81 -19.33 21.25
N GLY A 160 2.34 -20.22 20.38
CA GLY A 160 2.35 -21.66 20.62
C GLY A 160 3.76 -22.21 20.85
N ALA A 161 4.72 -21.81 20.02
CA ALA A 161 6.12 -22.21 20.16
C ALA A 161 6.76 -21.71 21.46
N ILE A 162 6.50 -20.45 21.83
CA ILE A 162 6.99 -19.85 23.08
C ILE A 162 6.39 -20.58 24.29
N ALA A 163 5.08 -20.81 24.30
CA ALA A 163 4.38 -21.50 25.39
C ALA A 163 4.89 -22.93 25.58
N LEU A 164 5.05 -23.68 24.49
CA LEU A 164 5.60 -25.05 24.51
C LEU A 164 7.05 -25.07 25.01
N SER A 165 7.87 -24.12 24.56
CA SER A 165 9.27 -24.01 24.99
C SER A 165 9.35 -23.73 26.49
N PHE A 166 8.53 -22.81 27.00
CA PHE A 166 8.51 -22.46 28.41
C PHE A 166 8.01 -23.63 29.28
N ALA A 167 6.96 -24.32 28.84
CA ALA A 167 6.47 -25.53 29.50
C ALA A 167 7.55 -26.62 29.56
N ALA A 168 8.28 -26.84 28.47
CA ALA A 168 9.38 -27.81 28.42
C ALA A 168 10.51 -27.46 29.40
N VAL A 169 10.88 -26.18 29.49
CA VAL A 169 11.92 -25.70 30.43
C VAL A 169 11.49 -25.94 31.88
N ILE A 170 10.26 -25.57 32.25
CA ILE A 170 9.74 -25.79 33.61
C ILE A 170 9.73 -27.29 33.96
N LEU A 171 9.24 -28.12 33.04
CA LEU A 171 9.19 -29.58 33.23
C LEU A 171 10.58 -30.19 33.38
N LEU A 172 11.56 -29.74 32.59
CA LEU A 172 12.94 -30.20 32.69
C LEU A 172 13.58 -29.81 34.02
N VAL A 173 13.39 -28.57 34.46
CA VAL A 173 13.91 -28.07 35.75
C VAL A 173 13.26 -28.80 36.92
N SER A 174 11.94 -29.02 36.87
CA SER A 174 11.19 -29.65 37.95
C SER A 174 11.43 -31.14 38.06
N SER A 175 11.42 -31.86 36.94
CA SER A 175 11.56 -33.33 36.93
C SER A 175 13.00 -33.80 36.93
N ARG A 176 13.95 -32.94 36.49
CA ARG A 176 15.35 -33.28 36.21
C ARG A 176 15.52 -34.50 35.28
N SER A 177 14.49 -34.83 34.51
CA SER A 177 14.45 -36.03 33.66
C SER A 177 14.08 -35.63 32.23
N PHE A 178 15.06 -35.74 31.33
CA PHE A 178 14.85 -35.43 29.91
C PHE A 178 13.76 -36.31 29.28
N THR A 179 13.76 -37.61 29.61
CA THR A 179 12.80 -38.57 29.08
C THR A 179 11.36 -38.21 29.48
N LEU A 180 11.15 -37.78 30.74
CA LEU A 180 9.82 -37.37 31.22
C LEU A 180 9.36 -36.09 30.53
N THR A 181 10.25 -35.10 30.38
CA THR A 181 9.94 -33.86 29.66
C THR A 181 9.56 -34.13 28.21
N LEU A 182 10.30 -35.01 27.51
CA LEU A 182 10.02 -35.36 26.12
C LEU A 182 8.61 -35.95 25.96
N PHE A 183 8.26 -36.96 26.76
CA PHE A 183 6.91 -37.55 26.70
C PHE A 183 5.83 -36.53 27.03
N SER A 184 6.07 -35.66 28.02
CA SER A 184 5.12 -34.63 28.43
C SER A 184 4.88 -33.60 27.31
N VAL A 185 5.94 -33.12 26.65
CA VAL A 185 5.83 -32.18 25.52
C VAL A 185 5.10 -32.81 24.34
N LEU A 186 5.38 -34.07 24.02
CA LEU A 186 4.66 -34.80 22.97
C LEU A 186 3.17 -34.96 23.31
N SER A 187 2.84 -35.27 24.57
CA SER A 187 1.44 -35.33 25.02
C SER A 187 0.72 -33.98 24.91
N ILE A 188 1.37 -32.88 25.33
CA ILE A 188 0.81 -31.52 25.19
C ILE A 188 0.59 -31.19 23.71
N GLY A 189 1.59 -31.44 22.86
CA GLY A 189 1.50 -31.20 21.43
C GLY A 189 0.36 -31.99 20.77
N TYR A 190 0.21 -33.27 21.14
CA TYR A 190 -0.89 -34.11 20.66
C TYR A 190 -2.27 -33.52 21.04
N VAL A 191 -2.44 -33.10 22.30
CA VAL A 191 -3.70 -32.48 22.76
C VAL A 191 -4.00 -31.21 21.97
N LEU A 192 -3.00 -30.34 21.76
CA LEU A 192 -3.18 -29.11 20.97
C LEU A 192 -3.63 -29.41 19.53
N ILE A 193 -2.94 -30.31 18.84
CA ILE A 193 -3.29 -30.69 17.46
C ILE A 193 -4.69 -31.31 17.40
N ALA A 194 -5.02 -32.20 18.34
CA ALA A 194 -6.34 -32.83 18.42
C ALA A 194 -7.45 -31.78 18.62
N THR A 195 -7.24 -30.81 19.52
CA THR A 195 -8.22 -29.73 19.75
C THR A 195 -8.41 -28.85 18.51
N ILE A 196 -7.33 -28.50 17.81
CA ILE A 196 -7.40 -27.74 16.55
C ILE A 196 -8.17 -28.53 15.49
N ALA A 197 -7.89 -29.83 15.34
CA ALA A 197 -8.59 -30.69 14.39
C ALA A 197 -10.09 -30.80 14.69
N CYS A 198 -10.47 -30.88 15.98
CA CYS A 198 -11.87 -30.87 16.39
C CYS A 198 -12.55 -29.53 16.05
N LEU A 199 -11.90 -28.39 16.32
CA LEU A 199 -12.44 -27.07 15.98
C LEU A 199 -12.67 -26.94 14.47
N VAL A 200 -11.69 -27.33 13.66
CA VAL A 200 -11.83 -27.34 12.20
C VAL A 200 -12.93 -28.30 11.75
N GLY A 201 -13.06 -29.47 12.37
CA GLY A 201 -14.15 -30.43 12.10
C GLY A 201 -15.54 -29.89 12.44
N LEU A 202 -15.63 -28.96 13.39
CA LEU A 202 -16.86 -28.22 13.72
C LEU A 202 -17.10 -27.02 12.79
N GLY A 203 -16.25 -26.82 11.78
CA GLY A 203 -16.36 -25.72 10.82
C GLY A 203 -15.76 -24.40 11.30
N TRP A 204 -14.95 -24.40 12.37
CA TRP A 204 -14.27 -23.19 12.81
C TRP A 204 -13.10 -22.89 11.87
N SER A 205 -13.09 -21.68 11.31
CA SER A 205 -11.96 -21.14 10.54
C SER A 205 -11.15 -20.18 11.41
N LEU A 206 -9.84 -20.13 11.15
CA LEU A 206 -8.97 -19.12 11.73
C LEU A 206 -9.10 -17.82 10.91
N GLY A 207 -9.62 -16.76 11.53
CA GLY A 207 -9.83 -15.48 10.87
C GLY A 207 -10.79 -14.57 11.65
N LEU A 208 -11.01 -13.38 11.11
CA LEU A 208 -12.14 -12.50 11.41
C LEU A 208 -13.37 -12.93 10.61
#